data_AF-A0A1N6FD19-F1
#
_entry.id   AF-A0A1N6FD19-F1
#
_cell.length_a   1.000
_cell.length_b   1.000
_cell.length_c   1.000
_cell.angle_alpha   90.00
_cell.angle_beta   90.00
_cell.angle_gamma   90.00
#
_symmetry.space_group_name_H-M   'P 1'
#
loop_
_entity.id
_entity.type
_entity.pdbx_description
1 polymer ?
#
loop_
_entity_poly.entity_id
_entity_poly.type
_entity_poly.pdbx_seq_one_letter_code
_entity_poly.pdbx_strand_id
1 'polypeptide(L)'
;MNTKKINLNISYNIEKNNFILIIEMINLTDETIEFSFSNDTGSLARNCIKVYDEQKKMLKSSGLSIGIPINISNHMYNISPHESEILKLKAEIEQIKDYMFLSFHGVSYLIDKQKKYYLSFSFLSSTSNLLEIKI
;
A
#
# COMPACT_ATOMS: atom_id res chain seq x y z
N MET A 1 5.02 -14.43 22.40
CA MET A 1 4.78 -14.58 20.96
C MET A 1 3.79 -13.50 20.57
N ASN A 2 4.13 -12.59 19.64
CA ASN A 2 3.16 -11.62 19.14
C ASN A 2 2.20 -12.36 18.22
N THR A 3 0.98 -12.62 18.69
CA THR A 3 -0.08 -13.24 17.89
C THR A 3 -0.51 -12.25 16.81
N LYS A 4 -0.49 -12.69 15.54
CA LYS A 4 -0.93 -11.89 14.40
C LYS A 4 -2.43 -11.58 14.58
N LYS A 5 -2.79 -10.30 14.72
CA LYS A 5 -4.20 -9.88 14.94
C LYS A 5 -5.00 -9.74 13.65
N ILE A 6 -4.33 -9.42 12.55
CA ILE A 6 -4.98 -9.23 11.25
C ILE A 6 -4.29 -10.07 10.18
N ASN A 7 -5.01 -10.56 9.19
CA ASN A 7 -4.41 -10.98 7.93
C ASN A 7 -4.49 -9.84 6.89
N LEU A 8 -3.48 -9.75 6.04
CA LEU A 8 -3.40 -8.72 4.99
C LEU A 8 -3.30 -9.41 3.63
N ASN A 9 -4.28 -9.15 2.77
CA ASN A 9 -4.23 -9.54 1.37
C ASN A 9 -4.20 -8.27 0.52
N ILE A 10 -3.38 -8.27 -0.53
CA ILE A 10 -3.29 -7.13 -1.44
C ILE A 10 -3.54 -7.54 -2.89
N SER A 11 -4.22 -6.65 -3.60
CA SER A 11 -4.41 -6.69 -5.05
C SER A 11 -4.37 -5.26 -5.59
N TYR A 12 -4.38 -5.06 -6.91
CA TYR A 12 -4.54 -3.73 -7.47
C TYR A 12 -5.36 -3.76 -8.74
N ASN A 13 -5.95 -2.61 -9.06
CA ASN A 13 -6.51 -2.29 -10.36
C ASN A 13 -5.78 -1.08 -10.95
N ILE A 14 -5.78 -1.00 -12.28
CA ILE A 14 -5.25 0.16 -13.00
C ILE A 14 -6.42 0.88 -13.66
N GLU A 15 -6.59 2.15 -13.34
CA GLU A 15 -7.63 3.02 -13.90
C GLU A 15 -7.01 4.26 -14.53
N LYS A 16 -6.94 4.30 -15.87
CA LYS A 16 -6.21 5.31 -16.63
C LYS A 16 -4.74 5.36 -16.19
N ASN A 17 -4.31 6.46 -15.56
CA ASN A 17 -2.95 6.65 -15.03
C ASN A 17 -2.89 6.45 -13.52
N ASN A 18 -3.81 5.68 -12.93
CA ASN A 18 -3.87 5.48 -11.50
C ASN A 18 -3.72 4.00 -11.16
N PHE A 19 -2.79 3.70 -10.27
CA PHE A 19 -2.65 2.42 -9.60
C PHE A 19 -3.49 2.46 -8.32
N ILE A 20 -4.51 1.63 -8.22
CA ILE A 20 -5.36 1.55 -7.03
C ILE A 20 -4.99 0.27 -6.28
N LEU A 21 -4.18 0.41 -5.23
CA LEU A 21 -3.85 -0.67 -4.32
C LEU A 21 -5.05 -0.97 -3.43
N ILE A 22 -5.57 -2.18 -3.50
CA ILE A 22 -6.67 -2.69 -2.68
C ILE A 22 -6.07 -3.57 -1.58
N ILE A 23 -6.35 -3.22 -0.33
CA ILE A 23 -5.85 -3.89 0.86
C ILE A 23 -7.05 -4.43 1.61
N GLU A 24 -7.16 -5.75 1.68
CA GLU A 24 -8.13 -6.44 2.52
C GLU A 24 -7.48 -6.76 3.86
N MET A 25 -8.10 -6.28 4.93
CA MET A 25 -7.69 -6.51 6.31
C MET A 25 -8.70 -7.42 6.97
N ILE A 26 -8.29 -8.62 7.37
CA ILE A 26 -9.17 -9.62 7.99
C ILE A 26 -8.83 -9.70 9.47
N ASN A 27 -9.79 -9.47 10.35
CA ASN A 27 -9.61 -9.64 11.78
C ASN A 27 -9.54 -11.13 12.13
N LEU A 28 -8.46 -11.56 12.80
CA LEU A 28 -8.26 -12.97 13.20
C LEU A 28 -8.61 -13.22 14.68
N THR A 29 -9.17 -12.22 15.35
CA THR A 29 -9.43 -12.24 16.80
C THR A 29 -10.92 -12.26 17.10
N ASP A 30 -11.27 -12.62 18.33
CA ASP A 30 -12.63 -12.57 18.85
C ASP A 30 -13.06 -11.16 19.34
N GLU A 31 -12.18 -10.17 19.19
CA GLU A 31 -12.40 -8.78 19.61
C GLU A 31 -12.52 -7.86 18.39
N THR A 32 -13.30 -6.78 18.48
CA THR A 32 -13.31 -5.74 17.45
C THR A 32 -11.95 -5.04 17.42
N ILE A 33 -11.40 -4.88 16.21
CA ILE A 33 -10.18 -4.09 16.00
C ILE A 33 -10.59 -2.71 15.51
N GLU A 34 -10.20 -1.68 16.26
CA GLU A 34 -10.42 -0.27 15.91
C GLU A 34 -9.08 0.39 15.56
N PHE A 35 -9.05 1.15 14.47
CA PHE A 35 -7.92 2.00 14.12
C PHE A 35 -8.38 3.21 13.30
N SER A 36 -7.57 4.26 13.32
CA SER A 36 -7.74 5.41 12.45
C SER A 36 -6.63 5.44 11.40
N PHE A 37 -7.03 5.78 10.17
CA PHE A 37 -6.07 6.18 9.14
C PHE A 37 -6.21 7.69 8.91
N SER A 38 -5.17 8.44 9.28
CA SER A 38 -4.89 9.73 8.64
C SER A 38 -3.74 9.49 7.68
N ASN A 39 -3.98 9.73 6.39
CA ASN A 39 -2.92 9.77 5.39
C ASN A 39 -2.62 11.21 4.96
N ASP A 40 -2.95 12.22 5.77
CA ASP A 40 -2.76 13.64 5.45
C ASP A 40 -1.32 13.95 5.04
N THR A 41 -0.39 13.32 5.74
CA THR A 41 1.05 13.51 5.58
C THR A 41 1.70 12.47 4.66
N GLY A 42 0.90 11.60 4.03
CA GLY A 42 1.40 10.46 3.26
C GLY A 42 2.16 9.43 4.11
N SER A 43 2.05 9.50 5.44
CA SER A 43 2.77 8.65 6.38
C SER A 43 2.41 7.18 6.24
N LEU A 44 1.15 6.87 5.92
CA LEU A 44 0.67 5.51 5.78
C LEU A 44 1.41 4.81 4.63
N ALA A 45 1.37 5.36 3.43
CA ALA A 45 2.04 4.76 2.28
C ALA A 45 3.56 4.66 2.52
N ARG A 46 4.19 5.74 3.03
CA ARG A 46 5.63 5.78 3.32
C ARG A 46 6.09 4.67 4.27
N ASN A 47 5.30 4.40 5.31
CA ASN A 47 5.66 3.44 6.35
C ASN A 47 5.26 2.02 5.97
N CYS A 48 4.10 1.86 5.36
CA CYS A 48 3.47 0.56 5.15
C CYS A 48 3.75 -0.04 3.78
N ILE A 49 4.01 0.75 2.73
CA ILE A 49 4.32 0.23 1.39
C ILE A 49 5.82 0.07 1.23
N LYS A 50 6.23 -1.07 0.66
CA LYS A 50 7.59 -1.34 0.20
C LYS A 50 7.55 -1.96 -1.19
N VAL A 51 8.53 -1.60 -2.02
CA VAL A 51 8.73 -2.20 -3.36
C VAL A 51 10.08 -2.89 -3.39
N TYR A 52 10.12 -4.06 -4.01
CA TYR A 52 11.29 -4.91 -4.13
C TYR A 52 11.55 -5.22 -5.60
N ASP A 53 12.83 -5.38 -5.95
CA ASP A 53 13.24 -5.89 -7.26
C ASP A 53 13.09 -7.42 -7.35
N GLU A 54 13.46 -7.98 -8.50
CA GLU A 54 13.40 -9.41 -8.79
C GLU A 54 14.29 -10.26 -7.86
N GLN A 55 15.35 -9.69 -7.29
CA GLN A 55 16.21 -10.32 -6.28
C GLN A 55 15.66 -10.14 -4.85
N LYS A 56 14.43 -9.64 -4.69
CA LYS A 56 13.77 -9.31 -3.41
C LYS A 56 14.54 -8.27 -2.60
N LYS A 57 15.37 -7.44 -3.24
CA LYS A 57 16.02 -6.31 -2.59
C LYS A 57 15.10 -5.12 -2.63
N MET A 58 14.93 -4.48 -1.47
CA MET A 58 14.06 -3.32 -1.32
C MET A 58 14.61 -2.12 -2.12
N LEU A 59 13.75 -1.50 -2.92
CA LEU A 59 14.08 -0.27 -3.62
C LEU A 59 14.22 0.89 -2.63
N LYS A 60 15.15 1.80 -2.93
CA LYS A 60 15.16 3.11 -2.29
C LYS A 60 13.98 3.90 -2.82
N SER A 61 13.17 4.45 -1.93
CA SER A 61 12.12 5.40 -2.30
C SER A 61 12.76 6.68 -2.86
N SER A 62 12.27 7.15 -3.99
CA SER A 62 12.73 8.38 -4.63
C SER A 62 11.97 9.57 -4.07
N GLY A 63 12.37 10.06 -2.88
CA GLY A 63 11.88 11.33 -2.32
C GLY A 63 10.39 11.36 -1.90
N LEU A 64 10.04 12.40 -1.14
CA LEU A 64 8.67 12.73 -0.72
C LEU A 64 7.85 13.17 -1.94
N SER A 65 6.85 12.41 -2.38
CA SER A 65 5.83 12.96 -3.26
C SER A 65 5.07 14.05 -2.48
N ILE A 66 5.10 15.27 -3.00
CA ILE A 66 4.28 16.38 -2.50
C ILE A 66 2.94 16.28 -3.22
N GLY A 67 2.15 15.25 -2.89
CA GLY A 67 0.74 15.26 -3.20
C GLY A 67 0.04 16.14 -2.16
N ILE A 68 -0.83 17.05 -2.57
CA ILE A 68 -1.76 17.69 -1.62
C ILE A 68 -2.93 16.71 -1.47
N PRO A 69 -3.29 16.28 -0.25
CA PRO A 69 -4.40 15.36 -0.07
C PRO A 69 -5.71 15.97 -0.59
N ILE A 70 -6.37 15.24 -1.49
CA ILE A 70 -7.76 15.54 -1.88
C ILE A 70 -8.66 14.85 -0.86
N ASN A 71 -9.22 15.64 0.06
CA ASN A 71 -10.22 15.28 1.07
C ASN A 71 -9.89 14.06 1.94
N ILE A 72 -9.42 14.33 3.15
CA ILE A 72 -9.20 13.31 4.16
C ILE A 72 -10.09 13.63 5.34
N SER A 73 -11.15 12.86 5.50
CA SER A 73 -11.78 12.70 6.80
C SER A 73 -11.01 11.62 7.54
N ASN A 74 -10.67 11.91 8.81
CA ASN A 74 -10.26 10.91 9.78
C ASN A 74 -11.36 9.84 9.85
N HIS A 75 -11.20 8.77 9.08
CA HIS A 75 -12.10 7.64 9.15
C HIS A 75 -11.59 6.70 10.23
N MET A 76 -12.44 6.50 11.24
CA MET A 76 -12.34 5.37 12.14
C MET A 76 -12.79 4.14 11.37
N TYR A 77 -11.95 3.12 11.35
CA TYR A 77 -12.26 1.81 10.81
C TYR A 77 -12.42 0.85 11.97
N ASN A 78 -13.51 0.08 11.93
CA ASN A 78 -13.81 -0.94 12.91
C ASN A 78 -13.97 -2.25 12.14
N ILE A 79 -13.16 -3.26 12.47
CA ILE A 79 -13.28 -4.60 11.90
C ILE A 79 -13.81 -5.52 12.98
N SER A 80 -15.06 -5.95 12.83
CA SER A 80 -15.67 -6.93 13.74
C SER A 80 -14.89 -8.25 13.79
N PRO A 81 -15.07 -9.06 14.84
CA PRO A 81 -14.42 -10.37 14.95
C PRO A 81 -14.63 -11.23 13.70
N HIS A 82 -13.54 -11.80 13.16
CA HIS A 82 -13.55 -12.66 11.96
C HIS A 82 -14.07 -12.03 10.67
N GLU A 83 -14.33 -10.73 10.65
CA GLU A 83 -14.77 -9.97 9.48
C GLU A 83 -13.59 -9.31 8.74
N SER A 84 -13.87 -8.76 7.56
CA SER A 84 -12.89 -8.08 6.72
C SER A 84 -13.29 -6.64 6.39
N GLU A 85 -12.29 -5.77 6.24
CA GLU A 85 -12.48 -4.39 5.78
C GLU A 85 -11.52 -4.08 4.61
N ILE A 86 -11.98 -3.25 3.67
CA ILE A 86 -11.21 -2.91 2.46
C ILE A 86 -10.73 -1.47 2.51
N LEU A 87 -9.41 -1.29 2.47
CA LEU A 87 -8.76 -0.01 2.26
C LEU A 87 -8.29 0.11 0.81
N LYS A 88 -8.47 1.28 0.20
CA LYS A 88 -7.96 1.59 -1.14
C LYS A 88 -6.94 2.72 -1.05
N LEU A 89 -5.73 2.49 -1.55
CA LEU A 89 -4.68 3.50 -1.68
C LEU A 89 -4.41 3.78 -3.14
N LYS A 90 -4.55 5.04 -3.53
CA LYS A 90 -4.30 5.50 -4.89
C LYS A 90 -2.84 5.92 -5.05
N ALA A 91 -2.23 5.51 -6.15
CA ALA A 91 -0.97 6.02 -6.65
C ALA A 91 -1.14 6.52 -8.10
N GLU A 92 -0.41 7.57 -8.43
CA GLU A 92 -0.28 8.06 -9.79
C GLU A 92 0.81 7.27 -10.53
N ILE A 93 0.55 6.97 -11.80
CA ILE A 93 1.49 6.33 -12.71
C ILE A 93 1.95 7.38 -13.71
N GLU A 94 3.23 7.74 -13.67
CA GLU A 94 3.86 8.60 -14.67
C GLU A 94 4.88 7.77 -15.47
N GLN A 95 4.70 7.69 -16.79
CA GLN A 95 5.58 6.93 -17.67
C GLN A 95 6.65 7.84 -18.29
N ILE A 96 7.92 7.42 -18.23
CA ILE A 96 9.05 8.14 -18.82
C ILE A 96 9.96 7.16 -19.55
N LYS A 97 9.84 7.10 -20.89
CA LYS A 97 10.59 6.18 -21.75
C LYS A 97 10.46 4.72 -21.27
N ASP A 98 11.55 4.11 -20.79
CA ASP A 98 11.61 2.75 -20.26
C ASP A 98 11.31 2.65 -18.77
N TYR A 99 11.12 3.79 -18.11
CA TYR A 99 10.85 3.88 -16.67
C TYR A 99 9.41 4.32 -16.39
N MET A 100 9.02 4.10 -15.14
CA MET A 100 7.74 4.51 -14.58
C MET A 100 7.92 4.98 -13.15
N PHE A 101 7.31 6.10 -12.81
CA PHE A 101 7.11 6.49 -11.42
C PHE A 101 5.77 5.96 -10.94
N LEU A 102 5.81 5.19 -9.86
CA LEU A 102 4.64 4.78 -9.08
C LEU A 102 4.62 5.65 -7.81
N SER A 103 3.70 6.60 -7.76
CA SER A 103 3.68 7.68 -6.76
C SER A 103 2.44 7.56 -5.87
N PHE A 104 2.59 6.96 -4.70
CA PHE A 104 1.61 7.08 -3.63
C PHE A 104 1.77 8.43 -2.94
N HIS A 105 0.72 8.93 -2.29
CA HIS A 105 0.85 10.11 -1.44
C HIS A 105 1.86 9.85 -0.31
N GLY A 106 2.96 10.59 -0.29
CA GLY A 106 4.08 10.45 0.66
C GLY A 106 5.26 9.59 0.21
N VAL A 107 5.14 8.74 -0.83
CA VAL A 107 6.25 7.91 -1.30
C VAL A 107 6.16 7.58 -2.79
N SER A 108 7.29 7.67 -3.49
CA SER A 108 7.40 7.33 -4.90
C SER A 108 8.50 6.29 -5.15
N TYR A 109 8.27 5.46 -6.17
CA TYR A 109 9.20 4.43 -6.63
C TYR A 109 9.45 4.59 -8.12
N LEU A 110 10.73 4.55 -8.52
CA LEU A 110 11.12 4.45 -9.91
C LEU A 110 11.25 2.98 -10.29
N ILE A 111 10.50 2.56 -11.30
CA ILE A 111 10.37 1.19 -11.80
C ILE A 111 10.90 1.15 -13.22
N ASP A 112 11.76 0.18 -13.51
CA ASP A 112 12.24 -0.14 -14.86
C ASP A 112 11.27 -1.14 -15.52
N LYS A 113 10.59 -0.75 -16.61
CA LYS A 113 9.54 -1.59 -17.22
C LYS A 113 10.07 -2.90 -17.79
N GLN A 114 11.38 -3.07 -17.94
CA GLN A 114 12.00 -4.29 -18.44
C GLN A 114 12.27 -5.34 -17.33
N LYS A 115 12.01 -4.99 -16.06
CA LYS A 115 12.28 -5.85 -14.90
C LYS A 115 11.00 -6.14 -14.12
N LYS A 116 11.07 -7.19 -13.30
CA LYS A 116 9.99 -7.55 -12.37
C LYS A 116 10.15 -6.85 -11.04
N TYR A 117 9.04 -6.36 -10.51
CA TYR A 117 8.96 -5.73 -9.21
C TYR A 117 7.79 -6.27 -8.40
N TYR A 118 7.95 -6.24 -7.09
CA TYR A 118 6.95 -6.73 -6.15
C TYR A 118 6.66 -5.68 -5.09
N LEU A 119 5.38 -5.52 -4.75
CA LEU A 119 4.90 -4.64 -3.69
C LEU A 119 4.52 -5.47 -2.46
N SER A 120 4.80 -4.94 -1.27
CA SER A 120 4.18 -5.42 -0.02
C SER A 120 3.52 -4.27 0.73
N PHE A 121 2.57 -4.64 1.59
CA PHE A 121 1.95 -3.76 2.56
C PHE A 121 2.10 -4.33 3.97
N SER A 122 2.53 -3.51 4.92
CA SER A 122 2.70 -3.90 6.33
C SER A 122 1.93 -2.98 7.27
N PHE A 123 1.09 -3.55 8.12
CA PHE A 123 0.30 -2.82 9.12
C PHE A 123 -0.01 -3.70 10.34
N LEU A 124 -0.09 -3.10 11.54
CA LEU A 124 -0.34 -3.80 12.82
C LEU A 124 0.47 -5.11 12.98
N SER A 125 1.79 -5.01 12.76
CA SER A 125 2.73 -6.14 12.83
C SER A 125 2.46 -7.30 11.86
N SER A 126 1.59 -7.10 10.88
CA SER A 126 1.31 -8.03 9.80
C SER A 126 1.88 -7.50 8.50
N THR A 127 2.31 -8.41 7.62
CA THR A 127 2.78 -8.09 6.27
C THR A 127 2.01 -8.94 5.28
N SER A 128 1.60 -8.34 4.17
CA SER A 128 0.93 -9.02 3.07
C SER A 128 1.87 -9.98 2.33
N ASN A 129 1.31 -10.76 1.41
CA ASN A 129 2.09 -11.39 0.35
C ASN A 129 2.80 -10.33 -0.54
N LEU A 130 3.82 -10.78 -1.28
CA LEU A 130 4.43 -10.00 -2.35
C LEU A 130 3.51 -10.02 -3.58
N LEU A 131 3.15 -8.84 -4.06
CA LEU A 131 2.28 -8.64 -5.21
C LEU A 131 3.12 -8.18 -6.41
N GLU A 132 3.16 -8.98 -7.48
CA GLU A 132 3.87 -8.61 -8.70
C GLU A 132 3.19 -7.41 -9.38
N ILE A 133 3.97 -6.37 -9.63
CA ILE A 133 3.54 -5.18 -10.35
C ILE A 133 3.65 -5.47 -11.86
N LYS A 134 2.50 -5.53 -12.55
CA LYS A 134 2.39 -5.79 -13.99
C LYS A 134 1.69 -4.58 -14.62
N ILE A 135 2.48 -3.64 -15.13
CA ILE A 135 2.02 -2.39 -15.72
C ILE A 135 2.73 -2.17 -17.05
#